data_AF-A0A4Q3ISM6-F1
#
_entry.id   AF-A0A4Q3ISM6-F1
#
_cell.length_a   1.000
_cell.length_b   1.000
_cell.length_c   1.000
_cell.angle_alpha   90.00
_cell.angle_beta   90.00
_cell.angle_gamma   90.00
#
_symmetry.space_group_name_H-M   'P 1'
#
loop_
_entity.id
_entity.type
_entity.pdbx_description
1 polymer ?
#
loop_
_entity_poly.entity_id
_entity_poly.type
_entity_poly.pdbx_seq_one_letter_code
_entity_poly.pdbx_strand_id
1 'polypeptide(L)' 'MPQVVVTIDGKTFRMACAEGEEDHLTGLAAEVDDRVNELRKSFGEIGDQRLVVMAAIMATDELAEQRRKVAA' A
#
# COMPACT_ATOMS: atom_id res chain seq x y z
N MET A 1 1.57 4.26 -22.68
CA MET A 1 1.70 3.33 -21.54
C MET A 1 0.47 3.53 -20.68
N PRO A 2 -0.26 2.46 -20.33
CA PRO A 2 -1.41 2.58 -19.46
C PRO A 2 -0.95 3.07 -18.07
N GLN A 3 -1.81 3.82 -17.40
CA GLN A 3 -1.54 4.41 -16.10
C GLN A 3 -2.79 4.35 -15.24
N VAL A 4 -2.60 4.17 -13.95
CA VAL A 4 -3.66 4.29 -12.94
C VAL A 4 -3.41 5.51 -12.08
N VAL A 5 -4.50 6.09 -11.59
CA VAL A 5 -4.47 7.18 -10.60
C VAL A 5 -5.11 6.63 -9.35
N VAL A 6 -4.33 6.61 -8.26
CA VAL A 6 -4.75 6.07 -6.98
C VAL A 6 -4.61 7.14 -5.90
N THR A 7 -5.38 7.00 -4.82
CA THR A 7 -5.32 7.89 -3.67
C THR A 7 -4.88 7.10 -2.45
N ILE A 8 -3.81 7.55 -1.79
CA ILE A 8 -3.29 6.96 -0.57
C ILE A 8 -3.06 8.11 0.41
N ASP A 9 -3.64 8.02 1.60
CA ASP A 9 -3.53 9.04 2.65
C ASP A 9 -3.94 10.45 2.17
N GLY A 10 -5.02 10.50 1.37
CA GLY A 10 -5.50 11.72 0.73
C GLY A 10 -4.59 12.29 -0.37
N LYS A 11 -3.48 11.63 -0.69
CA LYS A 11 -2.53 12.05 -1.74
C LYS A 11 -2.75 11.24 -3.01
N THR A 12 -2.77 11.95 -4.14
CA THR A 12 -2.98 11.34 -5.45
C THR A 12 -1.65 10.94 -6.08
N PHE A 13 -1.53 9.67 -6.46
CA PHE A 13 -0.36 9.12 -7.13
C PHE A 13 -0.74 8.61 -8.52
N ARG A 14 0.11 8.91 -9.49
CA ARG A 14 -0.02 8.38 -10.86
C ARG A 14 1.02 7.29 -11.04
N MET A 15 0.57 6.08 -11.33
CA MET A 15 1.43 4.91 -11.44
C MET A 15 1.38 4.36 -12.86
N ALA A 16 2.54 4.07 -13.41
CA ALA A 16 2.63 3.33 -14.66
C ALA A 16 2.22 1.88 -14.41
N CYS A 17 1.44 1.31 -15.32
CA CYS A 17 0.98 -0.07 -15.24
C CYS A 17 1.17 -0.78 -16.58
N ALA A 18 1.17 -2.11 -16.55
CA ALA A 18 1.06 -2.92 -17.76
C ALA A 18 -0.42 -3.03 -18.17
N GLU A 19 -0.67 -3.38 -19.42
CA GLU A 19 -2.03 -3.59 -19.92
C GLU A 19 -2.68 -4.78 -19.19
N GLY A 20 -3.83 -4.55 -18.55
CA GLY A 20 -4.55 -5.55 -17.76
C GLY A 20 -4.19 -5.59 -16.27
N GLU A 21 -3.21 -4.80 -15.81
CA GLU A 21 -2.80 -4.71 -14.40
C GLU A 21 -3.51 -3.57 -13.63
N GLU A 22 -4.39 -2.81 -14.30
CA GLU A 22 -5.00 -1.61 -13.74
C GLU A 22 -5.80 -1.89 -12.45
N ASP A 23 -6.64 -2.93 -12.48
CA ASP A 23 -7.47 -3.34 -11.34
C ASP A 23 -6.61 -3.89 -10.20
N HIS A 24 -5.57 -4.65 -10.52
CA HIS A 24 -4.66 -5.20 -9.52
C HIS A 24 -3.94 -4.08 -8.76
N LEU A 25 -3.35 -3.12 -9.48
CA LEU A 25 -2.66 -1.98 -8.88
C LEU A 25 -3.60 -1.07 -8.09
N THR A 26 -4.83 -0.90 -8.57
CA THR A 26 -5.85 -0.14 -7.83
C THR A 26 -6.21 -0.85 -6.52
N GLY A 27 -6.35 -2.17 -6.54
CA GLY A 27 -6.59 -2.99 -5.34
C GLY A 27 -5.43 -2.91 -4.34
N LEU A 28 -4.18 -3.04 -4.80
CA LEU A 28 -3.00 -2.90 -3.95
C LEU A 28 -2.91 -1.51 -3.32
N ALA A 29 -3.23 -0.46 -4.07
CA ALA A 29 -3.23 0.90 -3.54
C ALA A 29 -4.31 1.10 -2.46
N ALA A 30 -5.50 0.52 -2.63
CA ALA A 30 -6.55 0.54 -1.61
C ALA A 30 -6.11 -0.18 -0.33
N GLU A 31 -5.44 -1.33 -0.45
CA GLU A 31 -4.92 -2.09 0.69
C GLU A 31 -3.83 -1.31 1.46
N VAL A 32 -3.03 -0.51 0.75
CA VAL A 32 -2.05 0.39 1.38
C VAL A 32 -2.75 1.55 2.09
N ASP A 33 -3.77 2.16 1.46
CA ASP A 33 -4.56 3.24 2.08
C ASP A 33 -5.24 2.77 3.37
N ASP A 34 -5.85 1.59 3.36
CA ASP A 34 -6.47 0.99 4.54
C ASP A 34 -5.46 0.81 5.69
N ARG A 35 -4.27 0.25 5.41
CA ARG A 35 -3.21 0.13 6.42
C ARG A 35 -2.77 1.48 6.98
N VAL A 36 -2.64 2.51 6.13
CA VAL A 36 -2.29 3.86 6.59
C VAL A 36 -3.40 4.43 7.49
N ASN A 37 -4.66 4.24 7.12
CA ASN A 37 -5.81 4.67 7.90
C ASN A 37 -5.89 3.95 9.26
N GLU A 38 -5.57 2.66 9.33
CA GLU A 38 -5.46 1.90 10.58
C GLU A 38 -4.34 2.40 11.50
N LEU A 39 -3.17 2.69 10.91
CA LEU A 39 -2.06 3.27 11.65
C LEU A 39 -2.40 4.67 12.15
N ARG A 40 -3.09 5.48 11.36
CA ARG A 40 -3.58 6.82 11.77
C ARG A 40 -4.52 6.72 12.96
N LYS A 41 -5.42 5.72 13.00
CA LYS A 41 -6.31 5.47 14.15
C LYS A 41 -5.54 5.05 15.40
N SER A 42 -4.48 4.26 15.23
CA SER A 42 -3.68 3.71 16.33
C SER A 42 -2.69 4.70 16.93
N PHE A 43 -2.01 5.48 16.08
CA PHE A 43 -0.90 6.36 16.47
C PHE A 43 -1.25 7.85 16.42
N GLY A 44 -2.44 8.20 15.94
CA GLY A 44 -2.84 9.58 15.69
C GLY A 44 -2.17 10.18 14.45
N GLU A 45 -2.23 11.50 14.32
CA GLU A 45 -1.65 12.23 13.19
C GLU A 45 -0.14 12.43 13.33
N ILE A 46 0.61 11.34 13.38
CA ILE A 46 2.08 11.36 13.45
C ILE A 46 2.72 11.52 12.07
N GLY A 47 2.38 12.59 11.34
CA GLY A 47 2.98 12.94 10.07
C GLY A 47 2.83 11.88 8.96
N ASP A 48 1.99 12.17 7.97
CA ASP A 48 1.62 11.31 6.84
C ASP A 48 2.74 10.39 6.29
N GLN A 49 3.93 10.95 6.02
CA GLN A 49 5.03 10.18 5.43
C GLN A 49 5.50 9.04 6.36
N ARG A 50 5.47 9.23 7.67
CA ARG A 50 5.88 8.19 8.63
C ARG A 50 4.86 7.06 8.65
N LEU A 51 3.57 7.39 8.63
CA LEU A 51 2.49 6.40 8.55
C LEU A 51 2.59 5.56 7.28
N VAL A 52 2.82 6.19 6.12
CA VAL A 52 3.03 5.50 4.84
C VAL A 52 4.27 4.59 4.88
N VAL A 53 5.40 5.04 5.45
CA VAL A 53 6.61 4.22 5.58
C VAL A 53 6.36 3.02 6.51
N MET A 54 5.65 3.22 7.63
CA MET A 54 5.29 2.13 8.54
C MET A 54 4.38 1.11 7.84
N ALA A 55 3.35 1.55 7.13
CA ALA A 55 2.45 0.68 6.37
C ALA A 55 3.23 -0.17 5.34
N ALA A 56 4.16 0.44 4.61
CA ALA A 56 5.00 -0.25 3.63
C ALA A 56 5.91 -1.31 4.26
N ILE A 57 6.54 -1.00 5.40
CA ILE A 57 7.39 -1.96 6.13
C ILE A 57 6.55 -3.13 6.65
N MET A 58 5.37 -2.87 7.22
CA MET A 58 4.48 -3.91 7.73
C MET A 58 3.98 -4.84 6.63
N ALA A 59 3.54 -4.30 5.49
CA ALA A 59 3.12 -5.10 4.34
C ALA A 59 4.29 -5.96 3.80
N THR A 60 5.52 -5.43 3.84
CA THR A 60 6.71 -6.18 3.42
C THR A 60 7.05 -7.32 4.39
N ASP A 61 6.91 -7.10 5.70
CA ASP A 61 7.11 -8.14 6.71
C ASP A 61 6.07 -9.27 6.60
N GLU A 62 4.80 -8.91 6.39
CA GLU A 62 3.73 -9.87 6.14
C GLU A 62 4.02 -10.74 4.90
N LEU A 63 4.41 -10.12 3.79
CA LEU A 63 4.79 -10.84 2.57
C LEU A 63 6.01 -11.75 2.82
N ALA A 64 7.00 -11.29 3.58
CA ALA A 64 8.16 -12.10 3.93
C ALA A 64 7.77 -13.33 4.76
N GLU A 65 6.85 -13.18 5.69
CA GLU A 65 6.30 -14.29 6.50
C GLU A 65 5.52 -15.29 5.64
N GLN A 66 4.66 -14.82 4.72
CA GLN A 66 3.94 -15.72 3.81
C GLN A 66 4.90 -16.50 2.91
N ARG A 67 5.95 -15.84 2.38
CA ARG A 67 6.99 -16.50 1.58
C ARG A 67 7.73 -17.59 2.39
N ARG A 68 8.02 -17.35 3.67
CA ARG A 68 8.62 -18.37 4.55
C ARG A 68 7.72 -19.59 4.70
N LYS A 69 6.41 -19.39 4.89
CA LYS A 69 5.43 -20.48 5.04
C LYS A 69 5.27 -21.33 3.79
N VAL A 70 5.28 -20.71 2.61
CA VAL A 70 5.15 -21.43 1.33
C VAL A 70 6.42 -22.22 0.99
N ALA A 71 7.58 -21.77 1.46
CA ALA A 71 8.86 -22.44 1.21
C ALA A 71 9.16 -23.63 2.16
N ALA A 72 8.35 -23.82 3.21
CA ALA A 72 8.49 -24.89 4.20
C ALA A 72 7.64 -26.12 3.83
#